data_AF-A0A5K1FXV5-F1
#
_entry.id   AF-A0A5K1FXV5-F1
#
_cell.length_a   1.000
_cell.length_b   1.000
_cell.length_c   1.000
_cell.angle_alpha   90.00
_cell.angle_beta   90.00
_cell.angle_gamma   90.00
#
_symmetry.space_group_name_H-M   'P 1'
#
loop_
_entity.id
_entity.type
_entity.pdbx_description
1 polymer ?
#
loop_
_entity_poly.entity_id
_entity_poly.type
_entity_poly.pdbx_seq_one_letter_code
_entity_poly.pdbx_strand_id
1 'polypeptide(L)' 'IRLPSALKNFDDMMKASKGKQIVMFLDYDGTLSPIVDDPDRAFMSDA' A
#
# COMPACT_ATOMS: atom_id res chain seq x y z
N ILE A 1 4.29 -0.57 -20.90
CA ILE A 1 4.28 -1.85 -20.16
C ILE A 1 3.48 -1.62 -18.88
N ARG A 2 2.48 -2.46 -18.57
CA ARG A 2 1.66 -2.33 -17.36
C ARG A 2 2.24 -3.22 -16.26
N LEU A 3 2.51 -2.65 -15.09
CA LEU A 3 2.98 -3.43 -13.95
C LEU A 3 1.86 -4.32 -13.38
N PRO A 4 2.19 -5.50 -12.82
CA PRO A 4 1.22 -6.33 -12.13
C PRO A 4 0.69 -5.59 -10.89
N SER A 5 -0.60 -5.75 -10.61
CA SER A 5 -1.22 -5.15 -9.43
C SER A 5 -1.05 -6.07 -8.22
N ALA A 6 -0.44 -5.55 -7.15
CA ALA A 6 -0.28 -6.29 -5.90
C ALA A 6 -1.64 -6.71 -5.30
N LEU A 7 -2.64 -5.82 -5.33
CA LEU A 7 -3.98 -6.12 -4.82
C LEU A 7 -4.68 -7.22 -5.62
N LYS A 8 -4.55 -7.22 -6.96
CA LYS A 8 -5.13 -8.28 -7.80
C LYS A 8 -4.49 -9.65 -7.56
N ASN A 9 -3.22 -9.66 -7.17
CA ASN A 9 -2.44 -10.87 -6.94
C ASN A 9 -2.27 -11.19 -5.45
N PHE A 10 -3.05 -10.54 -4.57
CA PHE A 10 -2.84 -10.59 -3.13
C PHE A 10 -2.93 -12.02 -2.60
N ASP A 11 -3.91 -12.80 -3.05
CA ASP A 11 -4.08 -14.19 -2.64
C ASP A 11 -2.86 -15.06 -2.96
N ASP A 12 -2.26 -14.88 -4.14
CA ASP A 12 -1.09 -15.64 -4.55
C ASP A 12 0.16 -15.23 -3.75
N MET A 13 0.31 -13.94 -3.45
CA MET A 13 1.35 -13.44 -2.55
C MET A 13 1.21 -14.02 -1.13
N MET A 14 -0.01 -14.08 -0.61
CA MET A 14 -0.29 -14.64 0.72
C MET A 14 -0.06 -16.15 0.78
N LYS A 15 -0.48 -16.89 -0.26
CA LYS A 15 -0.18 -18.32 -0.39
C LYS A 15 1.32 -18.59 -0.40
N ALA A 16 2.09 -17.82 -1.17
CA ALA A 16 3.55 -17.93 -1.24
C ALA A 16 4.25 -17.57 0.09
N SER A 17 3.58 -16.77 0.93
CA SER A 17 4.11 -16.30 2.22
C SER A 17 3.65 -17.16 3.41
N LYS A 18 2.91 -18.24 3.16
CA LYS A 18 2.36 -19.12 4.22
C LYS A 18 3.48 -19.63 5.15
N GLY A 19 3.27 -19.46 6.46
CA GLY A 19 4.22 -19.88 7.50
C GLY A 19 5.36 -18.89 7.77
N LYS A 20 5.39 -17.74 7.08
CA LYS A 20 6.33 -16.64 7.35
C LYS A 20 5.62 -15.51 8.09
N GLN A 21 6.37 -14.79 8.92
CA GLN A 21 5.93 -13.49 9.41
C GLN A 21 6.14 -12.45 8.32
N ILE A 22 5.08 -11.71 7.98
CA ILE A 22 5.11 -10.65 6.98
C ILE A 22 5.26 -9.32 7.71
N VAL A 23 6.21 -8.50 7.27
CA VAL A 23 6.36 -7.12 7.72
C VAL A 23 6.01 -6.22 6.54
N MET A 24 5.14 -5.24 6.76
CA MET A 24 4.74 -4.26 5.76
C MET A 24 5.29 -2.89 6.11
N PHE A 25 5.89 -2.24 5.12
CA PHE A 25 6.29 -0.85 5.17
C PHE A 25 5.52 -0.14 4.06
N LEU A 26 4.81 0.92 4.42
CA LEU A 26 4.03 1.74 3.50
C LEU A 26 4.51 3.18 3.61
N ASP A 27 4.63 3.84 2.48
CA ASP A 27 4.87 5.28 2.45
C ASP A 27 3.60 6.02 2.91
N TYR A 28 3.77 7.25 3.39
CA TYR A 28 2.66 8.05 3.91
C TYR A 28 2.12 8.98 2.81
N ASP A 29 2.92 9.95 2.36
CA ASP A 29 2.47 10.97 1.41
C ASP A 29 2.30 10.42 -0.01
N GLY A 30 1.12 10.60 -0.57
CA GLY A 30 0.79 10.09 -1.90
C GLY A 30 0.60 8.58 -1.99
N THR A 31 0.68 7.86 -0.86
CA THR A 31 0.34 6.43 -0.74
C THR A 31 -0.86 6.22 0.19
N LEU A 32 -0.74 6.64 1.45
CA LEU A 32 -1.82 6.55 2.45
C LEU A 32 -2.63 7.83 2.55
N SER A 33 -2.01 8.98 2.30
CA SER A 33 -2.68 10.28 2.15
C SER A 33 -2.74 10.68 0.68
N PRO A 34 -3.71 11.52 0.28
CA PRO A 34 -3.73 12.12 -1.05
C PRO A 34 -2.46 12.94 -1.29
N ILE A 35 -1.99 12.99 -2.54
CA ILE A 35 -0.95 13.94 -2.94
C ILE A 35 -1.55 15.35 -2.85
N VAL A 36 -0.98 16.18 -1.99
CA VAL A 36 -1.42 17.56 -1.74
C VAL A 36 -0.25 18.54 -1.85
N ASP A 37 -0.51 19.76 -2.30
CA ASP A 37 0.52 20.81 -2.43
C ASP A 37 0.96 21.37 -1.06
N ASP A 38 0.08 21.27 -0.05
CA ASP A 38 0.35 21.68 1.33
C ASP A 38 0.54 20.42 2.20
N PRO A 39 1.78 20.10 2.64
CA PRO A 39 2.08 18.87 3.36
C PRO A 39 1.36 18.78 4.71
N ASP A 40 1.01 19.90 5.35
CA ASP A 40 0.24 19.90 6.61
C ASP A 40 -1.21 19.45 6.42
N ARG A 41 -1.64 19.25 5.17
CA ARG A 41 -2.99 18.78 4.80
C ARG A 41 -3.02 17.33 4.32
N ALA A 42 -1.90 16.62 4.39
CA ALA A 42 -1.78 15.23 3.99
C ALA A 42 -2.39 14.27 5.04
N PHE A 43 -3.70 14.34 5.21
CA PHE A 43 -4.43 13.45 6.11
C PHE A 43 -4.87 12.18 5.37
N MET A 44 -4.78 11.03 6.06
CA MET A 44 -5.44 9.82 5.59
C MET A 44 -6.96 10.06 5.58
N SER A 45 -7.65 9.59 4.54
CA SER A 45 -9.12 9.60 4.53
C SER A 45 -9.66 8.69 5.63
N ASP A 46 -10.80 9.06 6.23
CA ASP A 46 -11.48 8.21 7.21
C ASP A 46 -11.67 6.77 6.69
N ALA A 47 -11.55 5.81 7.61
CA ALA A 47 -11.49 4.37 7.32
C ALA A 47 -12.82 3.75 6.86
#